data_AF-A0A453BAC1-F1
#
_entry.id   AF-A0A453BAC1-F1
#
_cell.length_a   1.000
_cell.length_b   1.000
_cell.length_c   1.000
_cell.angle_alpha   90.00
_cell.angle_beta   90.00
_cell.angle_gamma   90.00
#
_symmetry.space_group_name_H-M   'P 1'
#
loop_
_entity.id
_entity.type
_entity.pdbx_description
1 polymer ?
#
loop_
_entity_poly.entity_id
_entity_poly.type
_entity_poly.pdbx_seq_one_letter_code
_entity_poly.pdbx_strand_id
1 'polypeptide(L)'
;WKVAEVCQKLEHTLDILGISAIEDRLQDGVPETIEILRQSGINFWMLTGDKQSTAIQIALLCNLISSEPKGQLLYINGKTEDEVARSLERVLLTMRITSSEPKELAFVVDGWALEIILTRYKEAFTELAVLSKTAICCRVTPSQKAQLVKLLKSCDYRTLAIGDGGNDVRMIQQAHIGVGISGREGLQAARAADYSIGKFRFLKRLILVHGRYSYNRTAFLSQYSFYKSLLICFIQILFSFVSGIAGTSLFNSVSLMAYNVFYTSIPVLTTVLDKDLSEKTVTQNPEILLYCQAGRLLNPSTFAGWFGRSLYHAIVVFLITIHAYANEKSEMEELSMVALSGSIWLQAFVVTLEMSSFTFLQFLAIWGNFAAFYVINLCISTIPTAGMYTIMFRLCRQPSYWITMLLISGVGMGPVLALKYFRYTYSPSAINILQKAERSRGPMYTLVNLESQLRSEQGNSTNSILTAPVKNKNSVYEPLLSDSPMASRRSLASSSFDIFQPAQSRVPAAYPRNIKTS
;
A
#
# COMPACT_ATOMS: atom_id res chain seq x y z
N TRP A 1 -2.41 -20.31 52.60
CA TRP A 1 -3.46 -21.33 52.84
C TRP A 1 -4.10 -21.15 54.21
N LYS A 2 -3.39 -21.29 55.34
CA LYS A 2 -3.96 -21.12 56.70
C LYS A 2 -4.64 -19.76 56.95
N VAL A 3 -4.08 -18.65 56.44
CA VAL A 3 -4.68 -17.31 56.60
C VAL A 3 -6.02 -17.20 55.85
N ALA A 4 -6.08 -17.67 54.60
CA ALA A 4 -7.31 -17.65 53.81
C ALA A 4 -8.42 -18.50 54.46
N GLU A 5 -8.05 -19.63 55.04
CA GLU A 5 -8.98 -20.51 55.75
C GLU A 5 -9.55 -19.87 57.02
N VAL A 6 -8.74 -19.09 57.75
CA VAL A 6 -9.21 -18.31 58.92
C VAL A 6 -10.09 -17.14 58.49
N CYS A 7 -9.72 -16.39 57.44
CA CYS A 7 -10.56 -15.32 56.90
C CYS A 7 -11.93 -15.86 56.46
N GLN A 8 -11.95 -16.98 55.75
CA GLN A 8 -13.19 -17.59 55.27
C GLN A 8 -14.11 -18.00 56.44
N LYS A 9 -13.56 -18.50 57.56
CA LYS A 9 -14.33 -18.79 58.77
C LYS A 9 -14.91 -17.54 59.46
N LEU A 10 -14.25 -16.39 59.33
CA LEU A 10 -14.72 -15.12 59.91
C LEU A 10 -15.75 -14.41 59.01
N GLU A 11 -15.66 -14.56 57.69
CA GLU A 11 -16.48 -13.88 56.67
C GLU A 11 -17.83 -14.58 56.36
N HIS A 12 -18.57 -15.06 57.37
CA HIS A 12 -19.83 -15.81 57.15
C HIS A 12 -21.14 -15.05 57.49
N THR A 13 -21.06 -13.83 58.03
CA THR A 13 -22.24 -13.02 58.44
C THR A 13 -21.96 -11.53 58.20
N LEU A 14 -21.86 -11.13 56.94
CA LEU A 14 -21.61 -9.74 56.55
C LEU A 14 -22.89 -9.07 56.05
N ASP A 15 -23.18 -7.87 56.56
CA ASP A 15 -24.23 -7.00 56.04
C ASP A 15 -23.68 -6.13 54.90
N ILE A 16 -24.38 -6.11 53.76
CA ILE A 16 -23.99 -5.27 52.62
C ILE A 16 -24.39 -3.82 52.93
N LEU A 17 -23.39 -2.99 53.27
CA LEU A 17 -23.60 -1.56 53.54
C LEU A 17 -23.79 -0.72 52.26
N GLY A 18 -23.22 -1.16 51.14
CA GLY A 18 -23.30 -0.44 49.88
C GLY A 18 -22.41 -1.05 48.78
N ILE A 19 -22.59 -0.56 47.55
CA ILE A 19 -21.81 -0.96 46.38
C ILE A 19 -21.11 0.30 45.85
N SER A 20 -19.81 0.20 45.57
CA SER A 20 -19.09 1.22 44.83
C SER A 20 -18.81 0.73 43.41
N ALA A 21 -18.98 1.62 42.43
CA ALA A 21 -18.65 1.35 41.03
C ALA A 21 -17.61 2.38 40.60
N ILE A 22 -16.45 1.88 40.15
CA ILE A 22 -15.35 2.70 39.65
C ILE A 22 -15.37 2.58 38.12
N GLU A 23 -15.47 3.70 37.44
CA GLU A 23 -15.38 3.77 35.97
C GLU A 23 -13.92 4.00 35.58
N ASP A 24 -13.36 3.07 34.80
CA ASP A 24 -12.09 3.28 34.12
C ASP A 24 -12.34 4.05 32.82
N ARG A 25 -11.93 5.32 32.80
CA ARG A 25 -12.28 6.22 31.70
C ARG A 25 -11.37 6.02 30.50
N LEU A 26 -12.00 5.78 29.35
CA LEU A 26 -11.31 5.77 28.07
C LEU A 26 -10.76 7.16 27.71
N GLN A 27 -9.70 7.19 26.91
CA GLN A 27 -9.24 8.44 26.29
C GLN A 27 -10.33 9.01 25.36
N ASP A 28 -10.35 10.34 25.24
CA ASP A 28 -11.29 11.05 24.36
C ASP A 28 -11.25 10.51 22.92
N GLY A 29 -12.40 10.12 22.38
CA GLY A 29 -12.54 9.77 20.97
C GLY A 29 -12.10 8.34 20.62
N VAL A 30 -11.84 7.46 21.59
CA VAL A 30 -11.44 6.07 21.35
C VAL A 30 -12.54 5.27 20.66
N PRO A 31 -13.79 5.21 21.16
CA PRO A 31 -14.85 4.41 20.54
C PRO A 31 -15.09 4.81 19.07
N GLU A 32 -15.18 6.12 18.79
CA GLU A 32 -15.41 6.65 17.44
C GLU A 32 -14.22 6.36 16.52
N THR A 33 -13.00 6.37 17.06
CA THR A 33 -11.80 6.06 16.28
C THR A 33 -11.76 4.58 15.89
N ILE A 34 -12.09 3.68 16.82
CA ILE A 34 -12.15 2.24 16.55
C ILE A 34 -13.26 1.96 15.54
N GLU A 35 -14.44 2.55 15.71
CA GLU A 35 -15.57 2.38 14.80
C GLU A 35 -15.22 2.79 13.37
N ILE A 36 -14.67 4.00 13.17
CA ILE A 36 -14.28 4.49 11.84
C ILE A 36 -13.21 3.58 11.21
N LEU A 37 -12.23 3.12 11.99
CA LEU A 37 -11.17 2.24 11.48
C LEU A 37 -11.72 0.84 11.15
N ARG A 38 -12.67 0.31 11.92
CA ARG A 38 -13.37 -0.94 11.60
C ARG A 38 -14.18 -0.82 10.31
N GLN A 39 -14.90 0.29 10.13
CA GLN A 39 -15.62 0.60 8.88
C GLN A 39 -14.66 0.68 7.67
N SER A 40 -13.41 1.10 7.88
CA SER A 40 -12.37 1.11 6.85
C SER A 40 -11.77 -0.26 6.51
N GLY A 41 -12.26 -1.34 7.12
CA GLY A 41 -11.80 -2.71 6.87
C GLY A 41 -10.63 -3.17 7.75
N ILE A 42 -10.31 -2.46 8.84
CA ILE A 42 -9.21 -2.84 9.73
C ILE A 42 -9.73 -3.80 10.81
N ASN A 43 -9.07 -4.96 10.92
CA ASN A 43 -9.29 -5.92 11.99
C ASN A 43 -8.58 -5.45 13.28
N PHE A 44 -9.22 -5.64 14.44
CA PHE A 44 -8.71 -5.13 15.71
C PHE A 44 -8.50 -6.24 16.74
N TRP A 45 -7.29 -6.32 17.27
CA TRP A 45 -6.94 -7.28 18.31
C TRP A 45 -6.48 -6.52 19.55
N MET A 46 -7.15 -6.74 20.68
CA MET A 46 -6.80 -6.16 21.98
C MET A 46 -5.88 -7.12 22.73
N LEU A 47 -4.67 -6.67 23.06
CA LEU A 47 -3.66 -7.45 23.77
C LEU A 47 -3.33 -6.78 25.11
N THR A 48 -3.87 -7.28 26.21
CA THR A 48 -3.72 -6.67 27.55
C THR A 48 -3.14 -7.64 28.59
N GLY A 49 -2.41 -7.07 29.56
CA GLY A 49 -1.98 -7.79 30.77
C GLY A 49 -3.09 -7.92 31.82
N ASP A 50 -4.25 -7.29 31.61
CA ASP A 50 -5.33 -7.25 32.59
C ASP A 50 -6.15 -8.54 32.66
N LYS A 51 -6.99 -8.60 33.71
CA LYS A 51 -7.97 -9.67 33.89
C LYS A 51 -8.98 -9.65 32.75
N GLN A 52 -9.45 -10.85 32.40
CA GLN A 52 -10.42 -11.06 31.33
C GLN A 52 -11.70 -10.24 31.49
N SER A 53 -12.28 -10.14 32.69
CA SER A 53 -13.50 -9.37 32.94
C SER A 53 -13.34 -7.89 32.59
N THR A 54 -12.20 -7.30 32.98
CA THR A 54 -11.87 -5.89 32.68
C THR A 54 -11.64 -5.69 31.19
N ALA A 55 -10.89 -6.59 30.54
CA ALA A 55 -10.62 -6.52 29.11
C ALA A 55 -11.91 -6.56 28.27
N ILE A 56 -12.85 -7.44 28.62
CA ILE A 56 -14.15 -7.55 27.95
C ILE A 56 -14.97 -6.27 28.16
N GLN A 57 -14.98 -5.72 29.38
CA GLN A 57 -15.71 -4.49 29.66
C GLN A 57 -15.14 -3.30 28.88
N ILE A 58 -13.82 -3.15 28.82
CA ILE A 58 -13.16 -2.12 28.01
C ILE A 58 -13.44 -2.34 26.51
N ALA A 59 -13.44 -3.59 26.03
CA ALA A 59 -13.78 -3.89 24.64
C ALA A 59 -15.23 -3.52 24.29
N LEU A 60 -16.18 -3.74 25.20
CA LEU A 60 -17.57 -3.28 25.05
C LEU A 60 -17.66 -1.75 25.00
N LEU A 61 -17.02 -1.06 25.96
CA LEU A 61 -17.00 0.42 26.01
C LEU A 61 -16.36 1.04 24.78
N CYS A 62 -15.36 0.36 24.19
CA CYS A 62 -14.69 0.78 22.97
C CYS A 62 -15.45 0.49 21.67
N ASN A 63 -16.64 -0.13 21.72
CA ASN A 63 -17.33 -0.68 20.54
C ASN A 63 -16.46 -1.65 19.71
N LEU A 64 -15.51 -2.32 20.37
CA LEU A 64 -14.69 -3.35 19.73
C LEU A 64 -15.50 -4.63 19.50
N ILE A 65 -16.45 -4.91 20.41
CA ILE A 65 -17.38 -6.03 20.36
C ILE A 65 -18.81 -5.50 20.54
N SER A 66 -19.75 -6.03 19.75
CA SER A 66 -21.18 -5.73 19.90
C SER A 66 -21.81 -6.60 20.99
N SER A 67 -22.75 -6.03 21.75
CA SER A 67 -23.58 -6.80 22.70
C SER A 67 -24.51 -7.78 21.97
N GLU A 68 -24.91 -8.84 22.65
CA GLU A 68 -25.94 -9.76 22.14
C GLU A 68 -27.27 -9.01 21.90
N PRO A 69 -28.01 -9.32 20.81
CA PRO A 69 -27.83 -10.45 19.89
C PRO A 69 -26.86 -10.18 18.71
N LYS A 70 -26.33 -8.97 18.56
CA LYS A 70 -25.53 -8.57 17.38
C LYS A 70 -24.12 -9.18 17.35
N GLY A 71 -23.50 -9.34 18.51
CA GLY A 71 -22.19 -9.98 18.65
C GLY A 71 -22.25 -11.28 19.45
N GLN A 72 -21.21 -12.11 19.34
CA GLN A 72 -21.01 -13.31 20.15
C GLN A 72 -19.54 -13.49 20.52
N LEU A 73 -19.31 -13.74 21.82
CA LEU A 73 -17.99 -14.01 22.38
C LEU A 73 -17.72 -15.51 22.49
N LEU A 74 -16.59 -15.93 21.93
CA LEU A 74 -16.12 -17.31 21.96
C LEU A 74 -14.92 -17.45 22.89
N TYR A 75 -15.06 -18.23 23.95
CA TYR A 75 -14.02 -18.37 24.98
C TYR A 75 -13.10 -19.54 24.69
N ILE A 76 -11.79 -19.30 24.80
CA ILE A 76 -10.74 -20.32 24.74
C ILE A 76 -10.12 -20.42 26.12
N ASN A 77 -10.71 -21.28 26.95
CA ASN A 77 -10.34 -21.49 28.34
C ASN A 77 -10.02 -22.97 28.59
N GLY A 78 -9.10 -23.25 29.50
CA GLY A 78 -8.77 -24.60 29.96
C GLY A 78 -7.67 -24.57 31.01
N LYS A 79 -7.70 -25.52 31.93
CA LYS A 79 -6.65 -25.72 32.95
C LYS A 79 -5.61 -26.73 32.49
N THR A 80 -6.02 -27.67 31.63
CA THR A 80 -5.16 -28.69 31.03
C THR A 80 -4.99 -28.47 29.53
N GLU A 81 -3.94 -29.07 28.94
CA GLU A 81 -3.67 -29.00 27.50
C GLU A 81 -4.85 -29.52 26.68
N ASP A 82 -5.46 -30.65 27.08
CA ASP A 82 -6.61 -31.26 26.40
C ASP A 82 -7.89 -30.41 26.47
N GLU A 83 -8.08 -29.67 27.55
CA GLU A 83 -9.21 -28.72 27.65
C GLU A 83 -9.03 -27.55 26.69
N VAL A 84 -7.82 -26.98 26.64
CA VAL A 84 -7.49 -25.88 25.73
C VAL A 84 -7.63 -26.31 24.28
N ALA A 85 -7.14 -27.51 23.93
CA ALA A 85 -7.25 -28.07 22.58
C ALA A 85 -8.71 -28.23 22.14
N ARG A 86 -9.54 -28.86 22.97
CA ARG A 86 -10.99 -29.01 22.70
C ARG A 86 -11.70 -27.67 22.61
N SER A 87 -11.28 -26.68 23.41
CA SER A 87 -11.87 -25.34 23.35
C SER A 87 -11.50 -24.61 22.06
N LEU A 88 -10.24 -24.69 21.65
CA LEU A 88 -9.76 -24.11 20.39
C LEU A 88 -10.51 -24.71 19.19
N GLU A 89 -10.63 -26.04 19.14
CA GLU A 89 -11.33 -26.74 18.05
C GLU A 89 -12.80 -26.34 17.97
N ARG A 90 -13.50 -26.26 19.10
CA ARG A 90 -14.90 -25.80 19.16
C ARG A 90 -15.07 -24.39 18.63
N VAL A 91 -14.18 -23.48 19.03
CA VAL A 91 -14.22 -22.07 18.59
C VAL A 91 -13.94 -21.97 17.09
N LEU A 92 -12.96 -22.72 16.60
CA LEU A 92 -12.61 -22.78 15.18
C LEU A 92 -13.78 -23.31 14.33
N LEU A 93 -14.42 -24.39 14.76
CA LEU A 93 -15.62 -24.92 14.09
C LEU A 93 -16.76 -23.90 14.08
N THR A 94 -16.99 -23.21 15.20
CA THR A 94 -18.04 -22.17 15.28
C THR A 94 -17.75 -21.03 14.31
N MET A 95 -16.51 -20.53 14.27
CA MET A 95 -16.09 -19.48 13.33
C MET A 95 -16.25 -19.91 11.87
N ARG A 96 -15.94 -21.17 11.53
CA ARG A 96 -16.13 -21.70 10.16
C ARG A 96 -17.62 -21.74 9.76
N ILE A 97 -18.49 -22.22 10.65
CA ILE A 97 -19.93 -22.36 10.36
C ILE A 97 -20.59 -20.98 10.25
N THR A 98 -20.32 -20.11 11.22
CA THR A 98 -20.98 -18.80 11.35
C THR A 98 -20.37 -17.73 10.43
N SER A 99 -19.31 -18.05 9.67
CA SER A 99 -18.78 -17.17 8.60
C SER A 99 -19.84 -16.75 7.57
N SER A 100 -20.95 -17.49 7.48
CA SER A 100 -22.07 -17.24 6.56
C SER A 100 -23.14 -16.29 7.11
N GLU A 101 -23.14 -16.00 8.41
CA GLU A 101 -24.13 -15.13 9.07
C GLU A 101 -23.54 -13.73 9.36
N PRO A 102 -24.35 -12.66 9.39
CA PRO A 102 -23.87 -11.30 9.65
C PRO A 102 -23.52 -11.03 11.12
N LYS A 103 -23.31 -12.07 11.95
CA LYS A 103 -23.06 -11.92 13.39
C LYS A 103 -21.60 -11.56 13.65
N GLU A 104 -21.36 -10.56 14.50
CA GLU A 104 -19.99 -10.17 14.86
C GLU A 104 -19.39 -11.16 15.86
N LEU A 105 -18.50 -12.02 15.38
CA LEU A 105 -17.79 -12.98 16.22
C LEU A 105 -16.47 -12.40 16.71
N ALA A 106 -16.20 -12.58 18.00
CA ALA A 106 -14.89 -12.31 18.59
C ALA A 106 -14.50 -13.45 19.53
N PHE A 107 -13.21 -13.78 19.57
CA PHE A 107 -12.71 -14.78 20.53
C PHE A 107 -11.92 -14.12 21.67
N VAL A 108 -11.98 -14.76 22.85
CA VAL A 108 -11.25 -14.35 24.05
C VAL A 108 -10.34 -15.48 24.46
N VAL A 109 -9.05 -15.18 24.68
CA VAL A 109 -8.05 -16.15 25.11
C VAL A 109 -7.22 -15.58 26.26
N ASP A 110 -6.95 -16.42 27.27
CA ASP A 110 -6.09 -16.07 28.39
C ASP A 110 -4.62 -16.39 28.09
N GLY A 111 -3.69 -15.69 28.74
CA GLY A 111 -2.24 -15.84 28.51
C GLY A 111 -1.71 -17.25 28.74
N TRP A 112 -2.28 -17.98 29.70
CA TRP A 112 -1.95 -19.39 29.96
C TRP A 112 -2.36 -20.31 28.80
N ALA A 113 -3.62 -20.21 28.36
CA ALA A 113 -4.11 -20.98 27.22
C ALA A 113 -3.34 -20.63 25.95
N LEU A 114 -3.01 -19.34 25.76
CA LEU A 114 -2.24 -18.86 24.62
C LEU A 114 -0.84 -19.48 24.55
N GLU A 115 -0.15 -19.66 25.69
CA GLU A 115 1.18 -20.28 25.74
C GLU A 115 1.16 -21.73 25.22
N ILE A 116 0.17 -22.52 25.68
CA ILE A 116 -0.05 -23.89 25.22
C ILE A 116 -0.35 -23.89 23.71
N ILE A 117 -1.25 -23.01 23.27
CA ILE A 117 -1.68 -22.91 21.87
C ILE A 117 -0.52 -22.56 20.95
N LEU A 118 0.28 -21.54 21.29
CA LEU A 118 1.41 -21.11 20.46
C LEU A 118 2.52 -22.16 20.36
N THR A 119 2.62 -23.05 21.37
CA THR A 119 3.63 -24.12 21.41
C THR A 119 3.18 -25.38 20.66
N ARG A 120 1.91 -25.77 20.80
CA ARG A 120 1.41 -27.09 20.37
C ARG A 120 0.40 -27.04 19.24
N TYR A 121 -0.42 -25.99 19.18
CA TYR A 121 -1.55 -25.87 18.25
C TYR A 121 -1.45 -24.62 17.35
N LYS A 122 -0.22 -24.26 17.00
CA LYS A 122 0.07 -23.01 16.27
C LYS A 122 -0.68 -22.94 14.93
N GLU A 123 -0.74 -24.04 14.18
CA GLU A 123 -1.40 -24.06 12.87
C GLU A 123 -2.92 -23.83 12.99
N ALA A 124 -3.59 -24.55 13.88
CA ALA A 124 -5.02 -24.38 14.15
C ALA A 124 -5.34 -22.96 14.65
N PHE A 125 -4.49 -22.41 15.52
CA PHE A 125 -4.65 -21.03 15.97
C PHE A 125 -4.38 -20.00 14.88
N THR A 126 -3.45 -20.29 13.96
CA THR A 126 -3.19 -19.43 12.81
C THR A 126 -4.40 -19.38 11.89
N GLU A 127 -5.06 -20.52 11.66
CA GLU A 127 -6.30 -20.55 10.90
C GLU A 127 -7.41 -19.74 11.60
N LEU A 128 -7.60 -19.94 12.91
CA LEU A 128 -8.54 -19.16 13.70
C LEU A 128 -8.24 -17.65 13.62
N ALA A 129 -6.96 -17.28 13.67
CA ALA A 129 -6.51 -15.89 13.59
C ALA A 129 -6.88 -15.24 12.27
N VAL A 130 -6.76 -15.96 11.15
CA VAL A 130 -7.13 -15.47 9.81
C VAL A 130 -8.65 -15.31 9.65
N LEU A 131 -9.45 -16.17 10.28
CA LEU A 131 -10.91 -16.08 10.26
C LEU A 131 -11.46 -14.97 11.17
N SER A 132 -10.69 -14.57 12.18
CA SER A 132 -11.14 -13.63 13.20
C SER A 132 -10.90 -12.16 12.82
N LYS A 133 -11.98 -11.37 12.81
CA LYS A 133 -11.89 -9.90 12.68
C LYS A 133 -11.53 -9.21 13.99
N THR A 134 -11.96 -9.79 15.12
CA THR A 134 -11.77 -9.24 16.46
C THR A 134 -11.30 -10.29 17.44
N ALA A 135 -10.25 -10.00 18.21
CA ALA A 135 -9.77 -10.88 19.26
C ALA A 135 -9.40 -10.10 20.52
N ILE A 136 -9.57 -10.74 21.68
CA ILE A 136 -9.19 -10.19 22.99
C ILE A 136 -8.26 -11.21 23.66
N CYS A 137 -6.99 -10.85 23.82
CA CYS A 137 -6.00 -11.65 24.55
C CYS A 137 -5.73 -11.00 25.90
N CYS A 138 -6.03 -11.72 26.98
CA CYS A 138 -5.95 -11.24 28.35
C CYS A 138 -4.74 -11.84 29.07
N ARG A 139 -4.25 -11.17 30.12
CA ARG A 139 -3.07 -11.59 30.90
C ARG A 139 -1.86 -11.99 30.05
N VAL A 140 -1.67 -11.36 28.89
CA VAL A 140 -0.56 -11.70 28.00
C VAL A 140 0.74 -11.01 28.43
N THR A 141 1.83 -11.75 28.36
CA THR A 141 3.18 -11.23 28.61
C THR A 141 3.71 -10.42 27.42
N PRO A 142 4.68 -9.50 27.62
CA PRO A 142 5.30 -8.76 26.52
C PRO A 142 5.85 -9.62 25.38
N SER A 143 6.39 -10.81 25.70
CA SER A 143 6.86 -11.78 24.71
C SER A 143 5.71 -12.40 23.91
N GLN A 144 4.61 -12.76 24.57
CA GLN A 144 3.42 -13.30 23.89
C GLN A 144 2.79 -12.27 22.94
N LYS A 145 2.73 -10.99 23.33
CA LYS A 145 2.25 -9.92 22.44
C LYS A 145 3.06 -9.88 21.13
N ALA A 146 4.38 -9.92 21.23
CA ALA A 146 5.25 -9.96 20.06
C ALA A 146 5.08 -11.26 19.24
N GLN A 147 4.95 -12.42 19.89
CA GLN A 147 4.73 -13.70 19.20
C GLN A 147 3.43 -13.69 18.38
N LEU A 148 2.34 -13.12 18.90
CA LEU A 148 1.07 -12.95 18.18
C LEU A 148 1.23 -12.08 16.93
N VAL A 149 1.91 -10.93 17.07
CA VAL A 149 2.19 -10.05 15.93
C VAL A 149 3.04 -10.75 14.87
N LYS A 150 4.04 -11.53 15.29
CA LYS A 150 4.89 -12.32 14.39
C LYS A 150 4.09 -13.40 13.65
N LEU A 151 3.14 -14.04 14.33
CA LEU A 151 2.26 -15.04 13.74
C LEU A 151 1.37 -14.42 12.66
N LEU A 152 0.68 -13.31 12.94
CA LEU A 152 -0.15 -12.60 11.95
C LEU A 152 0.68 -12.09 10.77
N LYS A 153 1.89 -11.59 11.03
CA LYS A 153 2.83 -11.16 9.99
C LYS A 153 3.25 -12.30 9.05
N SER A 154 3.30 -13.55 9.54
CA SER A 154 3.60 -14.71 8.70
C SER A 154 2.44 -15.12 7.77
N CYS A 155 1.24 -14.58 7.98
CA CYS A 155 0.04 -14.83 7.18
C CYS A 155 -0.21 -13.75 6.11
N ASP A 156 0.83 -13.01 5.71
CA ASP A 156 0.77 -11.89 4.74
C ASP A 156 -0.16 -10.73 5.15
N TYR A 157 -0.48 -10.61 6.44
CA TYR A 157 -1.17 -9.43 6.97
C TYR A 157 -0.20 -8.27 7.18
N ARG A 158 -0.62 -7.07 6.77
CA ARG A 158 0.02 -5.81 7.20
C ARG A 158 -0.42 -5.49 8.61
N THR A 159 0.52 -5.53 9.54
CA THR A 159 0.27 -5.41 10.98
C THR A 159 0.72 -4.05 11.51
N LEU A 160 -0.15 -3.41 12.29
CA LEU A 160 0.16 -2.21 13.07
C LEU A 160 0.02 -2.54 14.55
N ALA A 161 1.02 -2.18 15.35
CA ALA A 161 0.98 -2.32 16.80
C ALA A 161 1.03 -0.94 17.46
N ILE A 162 0.14 -0.71 18.43
CA ILE A 162 0.07 0.53 19.20
C ILE A 162 0.18 0.23 20.69
N GLY A 163 0.94 1.05 21.41
CA GLY A 163 1.09 0.94 22.86
C GLY A 163 1.71 2.20 23.47
N ASP A 164 1.60 2.33 24.79
CA ASP A 164 2.07 3.49 25.57
C ASP A 164 3.23 3.12 26.51
N GLY A 165 3.27 1.89 27.00
CA GLY A 165 4.22 1.42 28.00
C GLY A 165 5.43 0.64 27.46
N GLY A 166 6.41 0.44 28.35
CA GLY A 166 7.58 -0.42 28.09
C GLY A 166 7.22 -1.87 27.74
N ASN A 167 6.08 -2.35 28.24
CA ASN A 167 5.56 -3.70 27.99
C ASN A 167 5.18 -3.93 26.51
N ASP A 168 4.93 -2.85 25.76
CA ASP A 168 4.50 -2.92 24.37
C ASP A 168 5.64 -2.72 23.38
N VAL A 169 6.84 -2.36 23.85
CA VAL A 169 8.02 -2.09 22.99
C VAL A 169 8.32 -3.27 22.07
N ARG A 170 8.32 -4.50 22.59
CA ARG A 170 8.59 -5.71 21.79
C ARG A 170 7.49 -5.97 20.76
N MET A 171 6.25 -5.67 21.10
CA MET A 171 5.10 -5.80 20.19
C MET A 171 5.18 -4.78 19.05
N ILE A 172 5.47 -3.53 19.39
CA ILE A 172 5.65 -2.40 18.47
C ILE A 172 6.76 -2.70 17.47
N GLN A 173 7.94 -3.12 17.94
CA GLN A 173 9.09 -3.45 17.08
C GLN A 173 8.86 -4.67 16.17
N GLN A 174 7.96 -5.57 16.56
CA GLN A 174 7.68 -6.78 15.80
C GLN A 174 6.70 -6.56 14.64
N ALA A 175 5.88 -5.50 14.71
CA ALA A 175 4.90 -5.14 13.69
C ALA A 175 5.54 -4.61 12.40
N HIS A 176 4.74 -4.40 11.35
CA HIS A 176 5.23 -3.67 10.17
C HIS A 176 5.26 -2.16 10.41
N ILE A 177 4.32 -1.66 11.22
CA ILE A 177 4.26 -0.27 11.63
C ILE A 177 4.05 -0.25 13.14
N GLY A 178 4.98 0.36 13.86
CA GLY A 178 4.90 0.61 15.28
C GLY A 178 4.40 2.03 15.58
N VAL A 179 3.39 2.16 16.44
CA VAL A 179 2.86 3.45 16.91
C VAL A 179 2.98 3.55 18.43
N GLY A 180 3.72 4.53 18.92
CA GLY A 180 3.88 4.79 20.34
C GLY A 180 3.01 5.95 20.80
N ILE A 181 2.26 5.76 21.89
CA ILE A 181 1.52 6.86 22.53
C ILE A 181 2.46 7.59 23.50
N SER A 182 2.67 8.88 23.27
CA SER A 182 3.46 9.75 24.16
C SER A 182 2.64 10.11 25.40
N GLY A 183 2.72 9.28 26.43
CA GLY A 183 2.08 9.48 27.73
C GLY A 183 2.98 10.17 28.77
N ARG A 184 2.40 10.48 29.93
CA ARG A 184 3.12 11.03 31.09
C ARG A 184 3.93 9.97 31.85
N GLU A 185 3.53 8.71 31.75
CA GLU A 185 4.08 7.59 32.52
C GLU A 185 5.41 7.05 31.97
N GLY A 186 5.74 7.38 30.72
CA GLY A 186 7.02 7.03 30.11
C GLY A 186 7.04 7.25 28.59
N LEU A 187 8.24 7.49 28.05
CA LEU A 187 8.46 7.68 26.60
C LEU A 187 9.07 6.45 25.94
N GLN A 188 9.05 5.28 26.59
CA GLN A 188 9.72 4.08 26.10
C GLN A 188 9.08 3.55 24.82
N ALA A 189 7.75 3.41 24.78
CA ALA A 189 7.03 3.02 23.58
C ALA A 189 7.18 4.05 22.46
N ALA A 190 7.04 5.33 22.78
CA ALA A 190 7.21 6.44 21.84
C ALA A 190 8.60 6.47 21.17
N ARG A 191 9.67 6.18 21.92
CA ARG A 191 11.05 6.14 21.41
C ARG A 191 11.35 4.91 20.55
N ALA A 192 10.63 3.81 20.76
CA ALA A 192 10.83 2.56 20.05
C ALA A 192 9.90 2.38 18.84
N ALA A 193 8.98 3.33 18.59
CA ALA A 193 7.98 3.28 17.53
C ALA A 193 8.41 4.05 16.28
N ASP A 194 7.84 3.68 15.13
CA ASP A 194 8.02 4.40 13.87
C ASP A 194 7.29 5.76 13.88
N TYR A 195 6.11 5.79 14.50
CA TYR A 195 5.33 7.01 14.71
C TYR A 195 5.05 7.22 16.19
N SER A 196 5.14 8.46 16.66
CA SER A 196 4.69 8.84 17.99
C SER A 196 3.49 9.78 17.92
N ILE A 197 2.39 9.43 18.60
CA ILE A 197 1.17 10.23 18.68
C ILE A 197 0.82 10.53 20.14
N GLY A 198 0.15 11.66 20.40
CA GLY A 198 -0.19 12.05 21.77
C GLY A 198 -1.38 11.30 22.39
N LYS A 199 -2.38 10.93 21.58
CA LYS A 199 -3.62 10.24 22.02
C LYS A 199 -4.06 9.25 20.95
N PHE A 200 -4.78 8.20 21.35
CA PHE A 200 -5.27 7.17 20.43
C PHE A 200 -6.13 7.73 19.29
N ARG A 201 -6.95 8.76 19.56
CA ARG A 201 -7.82 9.40 18.54
C ARG A 201 -7.11 9.94 17.30
N PHE A 202 -5.80 10.19 17.37
CA PHE A 202 -5.02 10.66 16.22
C PHE A 202 -4.68 9.53 15.24
N LEU A 203 -4.83 8.28 15.66
CA LEU A 203 -4.63 7.10 14.82
C LEU A 203 -5.54 7.11 13.59
N LYS A 204 -6.81 7.57 13.73
CA LYS A 204 -7.72 7.69 12.57
C LYS A 204 -7.15 8.58 11.48
N ARG A 205 -6.59 9.74 11.85
CA ARG A 205 -6.02 10.68 10.88
C ARG A 205 -4.71 10.15 10.31
N LEU A 206 -3.87 9.54 11.15
CA LEU A 206 -2.62 8.94 10.72
C LEU A 206 -2.86 7.88 9.63
N ILE A 207 -3.81 6.97 9.84
CA ILE A 207 -4.07 5.87 8.90
C ILE A 207 -4.87 6.36 7.68
N LEU A 208 -6.03 6.98 7.89
CA LEU A 208 -6.96 7.28 6.80
C LEU A 208 -6.43 8.38 5.88
N VAL A 209 -5.84 9.43 6.45
CA VAL A 209 -5.37 10.59 5.68
C VAL A 209 -3.92 10.36 5.26
N HIS A 210 -3.00 10.27 6.22
CA HIS A 210 -1.57 10.21 5.91
C HIS A 210 -1.16 8.87 5.29
N GLY A 211 -1.67 7.75 5.82
CA GLY A 211 -1.40 6.42 5.28
C GLY A 211 -1.86 6.27 3.83
N ARG A 212 -3.11 6.67 3.53
CA ARG A 212 -3.64 6.66 2.16
C ARG A 212 -2.83 7.54 1.21
N TYR A 213 -2.57 8.80 1.59
CA TYR A 213 -1.79 9.70 0.74
C TYR A 213 -0.38 9.14 0.50
N SER A 214 0.29 8.62 1.52
CA SER A 214 1.60 8.02 1.37
C SER A 214 1.59 6.83 0.42
N TYR A 215 0.58 5.95 0.52
CA TYR A 215 0.41 4.81 -0.38
C TYR A 215 0.22 5.26 -1.84
N ASN A 216 -0.74 6.16 -2.10
CA ASN A 216 -1.04 6.62 -3.46
C ASN A 216 0.15 7.37 -4.11
N ARG A 217 0.81 8.26 -3.34
CA ARG A 217 1.97 9.01 -3.82
C ARG A 217 3.14 8.10 -4.13
N THR A 218 3.44 7.15 -3.24
CA THR A 218 4.54 6.18 -3.45
C THR A 218 4.26 5.25 -4.63
N ALA A 219 3.00 4.82 -4.80
CA ALA A 219 2.58 4.02 -5.93
C ALA A 219 2.83 4.74 -7.27
N PHE A 220 2.35 5.98 -7.37
CA PHE A 220 2.57 6.81 -8.54
C PHE A 220 4.05 7.08 -8.80
N LEU A 221 4.78 7.49 -7.76
CA LEU A 221 6.22 7.76 -7.82
C LEU A 221 7.01 6.57 -8.37
N SER A 222 6.72 5.36 -7.87
CA SER A 222 7.37 4.13 -8.31
C SER A 222 7.08 3.85 -9.79
N GLN A 223 5.81 3.82 -10.17
CA GLN A 223 5.39 3.51 -11.54
C GLN A 223 5.91 4.53 -12.56
N TYR A 224 5.82 5.82 -12.22
CA TYR A 224 6.33 6.89 -13.07
C TYR A 224 7.85 6.83 -13.22
N SER A 225 8.59 6.50 -12.15
CA SER A 225 10.05 6.36 -12.20
C SER A 225 10.50 5.21 -13.12
N PHE A 226 9.73 4.12 -13.18
CA PHE A 226 9.95 3.07 -14.18
C PHE A 226 9.61 3.56 -15.59
N TYR A 227 8.43 4.16 -15.77
CA TYR A 227 7.98 4.68 -17.07
C TYR A 227 9.01 5.64 -17.71
N LYS A 228 9.51 6.63 -16.95
CA LYS A 228 10.46 7.62 -17.48
C LYS A 228 11.79 6.98 -17.91
N SER A 229 12.28 6.02 -17.12
CA SER A 229 13.56 5.38 -17.38
C SER A 229 13.47 4.40 -18.55
N LEU A 230 12.36 3.67 -18.65
CA LEU A 230 12.07 2.76 -19.75
C LEU A 230 11.87 3.49 -21.07
N LEU A 231 11.26 4.68 -21.06
CA LEU A 231 11.07 5.48 -22.28
C LEU A 231 12.41 5.74 -23.01
N ILE A 232 13.41 6.27 -22.31
CA ILE A 232 14.74 6.52 -22.89
C ILE A 232 15.44 5.22 -23.28
N CYS A 233 15.31 4.18 -22.45
CA CYS A 233 15.87 2.86 -22.74
C CYS A 233 15.31 2.27 -24.05
N PHE A 234 13.99 2.34 -24.25
CA PHE A 234 13.36 1.83 -25.47
C PHE A 234 13.74 2.65 -26.70
N ILE A 235 13.85 3.98 -26.61
CA ILE A 235 14.36 4.80 -27.72
C ILE A 235 15.79 4.35 -28.10
N GLN A 236 16.64 4.09 -27.13
CA GLN A 236 18.01 3.62 -27.35
C GLN A 236 18.06 2.21 -27.97
N ILE A 237 17.17 1.30 -27.54
CA ILE A 237 17.02 -0.04 -28.14
C ILE A 237 16.59 0.08 -29.61
N LEU A 238 15.57 0.90 -29.90
CA LEU A 238 15.09 1.13 -31.26
C LEU A 238 16.20 1.72 -32.16
N PHE A 239 16.98 2.67 -31.61
CA PHE A 239 18.12 3.25 -32.32
C PHE A 239 19.23 2.22 -32.61
N SER A 240 19.49 1.30 -31.68
CA SER A 240 20.47 0.23 -31.86
C SER A 240 20.15 -0.64 -33.08
N PHE A 241 18.87 -0.93 -33.33
CA PHE A 241 18.46 -1.67 -34.53
C PHE A 241 18.73 -0.90 -35.83
N VAL A 242 18.46 0.41 -35.85
CA VAL A 242 18.74 1.25 -37.03
C VAL A 242 20.24 1.41 -37.27
N SER A 243 21.04 1.42 -36.20
CA SER A 243 22.50 1.54 -36.25
C SER A 243 23.22 0.20 -36.52
N GLY A 244 22.50 -0.86 -36.88
CA GLY A 244 23.09 -2.18 -37.14
C GLY A 244 23.74 -2.82 -35.91
N ILE A 245 23.28 -2.49 -34.70
CA ILE A 245 23.80 -3.00 -33.42
C ILE A 245 25.29 -2.62 -33.23
N ALA A 246 25.70 -1.47 -33.74
CA ALA A 246 27.07 -0.94 -33.59
C ALA A 246 27.41 -0.50 -32.15
N GLY A 247 26.43 -0.44 -31.23
CA GLY A 247 26.61 -0.02 -29.84
C GLY A 247 26.72 1.50 -29.63
N THR A 248 26.41 2.30 -30.65
CA THR A 248 26.40 3.76 -30.56
C THR A 248 25.18 4.27 -29.77
N SER A 249 25.40 5.30 -28.94
CA SER A 249 24.33 5.94 -28.17
C SER A 249 23.68 7.06 -28.98
N LEU A 250 22.34 7.11 -29.04
CA LEU A 250 21.64 8.27 -29.61
C LEU A 250 21.83 9.49 -28.72
N PHE A 251 21.84 9.29 -27.40
CA PHE A 251 21.96 10.36 -26.41
C PHE A 251 23.39 10.49 -25.90
N ASN A 252 23.87 11.73 -25.78
CA ASN A 252 25.12 12.02 -25.09
C ASN A 252 24.98 11.71 -23.57
N SER A 253 26.06 11.24 -22.95
CA SER A 253 26.13 10.93 -21.51
C SER A 253 25.68 12.09 -20.61
N VAL A 254 26.02 13.34 -20.97
CA VAL A 254 25.59 14.53 -20.20
C VAL A 254 24.07 14.70 -20.28
N SER A 255 23.49 14.53 -21.48
CA SER A 255 22.04 14.64 -21.69
C SER A 255 21.27 13.54 -20.97
N LEU A 256 21.78 12.30 -20.98
CA LEU A 256 21.19 11.18 -20.22
C LEU A 256 21.21 11.40 -18.71
N MET A 257 22.32 11.94 -18.19
CA MET A 257 22.45 12.29 -16.78
C MET A 257 21.47 13.41 -16.42
N ALA A 258 21.44 14.49 -17.22
CA ALA A 258 20.59 15.64 -16.98
C ALA A 258 19.09 15.30 -17.07
N TYR A 259 18.73 14.40 -18.00
CA TYR A 259 17.39 13.85 -18.11
C TYR A 259 16.94 13.20 -16.79
N ASN A 260 17.73 12.26 -16.27
CA ASN A 260 17.33 11.53 -15.07
C ASN A 260 17.35 12.40 -13.80
N VAL A 261 18.37 13.24 -13.64
CA VAL A 261 18.61 13.98 -12.39
C VAL A 261 17.81 15.29 -12.34
N PHE A 262 17.87 16.11 -13.39
CA PHE A 262 17.29 17.45 -13.35
C PHE A 262 15.91 17.46 -14.00
N TYR A 263 15.84 17.10 -15.28
CA TYR A 263 14.63 17.34 -16.07
C TYR A 263 13.44 16.47 -15.68
N THR A 264 13.67 15.29 -15.10
CA THR A 264 12.57 14.39 -14.74
C THR A 264 12.35 14.18 -13.25
N SER A 265 13.37 14.34 -12.41
CA SER A 265 13.19 14.12 -10.98
C SER A 265 12.54 15.29 -10.27
N ILE A 266 12.79 16.54 -10.68
CA ILE A 266 12.20 17.73 -10.03
C ILE A 266 10.66 17.73 -10.08
N PRO A 267 10.00 17.54 -11.25
CA PRO A 267 8.54 17.44 -11.30
C PRO A 267 8.00 16.32 -10.41
N VAL A 268 8.70 15.19 -10.39
CA VAL A 268 8.33 13.98 -9.65
C VAL A 268 8.39 14.18 -8.15
N LEU A 269 9.36 14.94 -7.62
CA LEU A 269 9.43 15.23 -6.18
C LEU A 269 8.19 15.99 -5.69
N THR A 270 7.57 16.81 -6.53
CA THR A 270 6.35 17.54 -6.15
C THR A 270 5.08 16.69 -6.10
N THR A 271 5.15 15.42 -6.55
CA THR A 271 4.07 14.44 -6.36
C THR A 271 3.83 14.11 -4.89
N VAL A 272 4.82 14.36 -4.01
CA VAL A 272 4.66 14.26 -2.55
C VAL A 272 3.59 15.21 -2.01
N LEU A 273 3.31 16.30 -2.73
CA LEU A 273 2.26 17.26 -2.37
C LEU A 273 0.90 16.89 -2.95
N ASP A 274 0.81 15.86 -3.80
CA ASP A 274 -0.43 15.54 -4.51
C ASP A 274 -1.51 15.01 -3.57
N LYS A 275 -2.74 15.50 -3.72
CA LYS A 275 -3.91 15.06 -2.96
C LYS A 275 -4.98 14.61 -3.95
N ASP A 276 -5.29 13.32 -3.95
CA ASP A 276 -6.33 12.71 -4.80
C ASP A 276 -7.74 13.09 -4.33
N LEU A 277 -7.93 13.17 -3.02
CA LEU A 277 -9.18 13.56 -2.35
C LEU A 277 -8.85 14.50 -1.19
N SER A 278 -9.79 15.35 -0.78
CA SER A 278 -9.61 16.20 0.39
C SER A 278 -9.66 15.41 1.71
N GLU A 279 -8.98 15.92 2.75
CA GLU A 279 -8.90 15.26 4.06
C GLU A 279 -10.29 15.07 4.70
N LYS A 280 -11.22 16.00 4.42
CA LYS A 280 -12.61 15.94 4.90
C LYS A 280 -13.36 14.77 4.27
N THR A 281 -13.27 14.63 2.94
CA THR A 281 -13.94 13.56 2.20
C THR A 281 -13.41 12.19 2.60
N VAL A 282 -12.09 12.06 2.78
CA VAL A 282 -11.47 10.80 3.25
C VAL A 282 -11.96 10.44 4.65
N THR A 283 -12.10 11.41 5.55
CA THR A 283 -12.59 11.16 6.91
C THR A 283 -14.08 10.80 6.93
N GLN A 284 -14.88 11.37 6.03
CA GLN A 284 -16.32 11.07 5.90
C GLN A 284 -16.60 9.73 5.21
N ASN A 285 -15.65 9.23 4.41
CA ASN A 285 -15.79 7.99 3.63
C ASN A 285 -14.64 7.02 3.95
N PRO A 286 -14.58 6.47 5.18
CA PRO A 286 -13.48 5.60 5.61
C PRO A 286 -13.35 4.32 4.79
N GLU A 287 -14.44 3.85 4.19
CA GLU A 287 -14.48 2.66 3.32
C GLU A 287 -13.54 2.75 2.11
N ILE A 288 -13.14 3.97 1.71
CA ILE A 288 -12.21 4.16 0.60
C ILE A 288 -10.83 3.53 0.87
N LEU A 289 -10.51 3.23 2.14
CA LEU A 289 -9.28 2.51 2.50
C LEU A 289 -9.28 1.06 2.00
N LEU A 290 -10.44 0.39 1.93
CA LEU A 290 -10.58 -0.97 1.39
C LEU A 290 -10.04 -1.05 -0.04
N TYR A 291 -10.27 0.01 -0.83
CA TYR A 291 -9.76 0.11 -2.19
C TYR A 291 -8.21 0.09 -2.23
N CYS A 292 -7.55 0.73 -1.26
CA CYS A 292 -6.09 0.70 -1.14
C CYS A 292 -5.58 -0.64 -0.61
N GLN A 293 -6.27 -1.24 0.36
CA GLN A 293 -5.92 -2.55 0.93
C GLN A 293 -5.96 -3.67 -0.11
N ALA A 294 -6.84 -3.57 -1.11
CA ALA A 294 -6.93 -4.51 -2.22
C ALA A 294 -5.70 -4.48 -3.18
N GLY A 295 -4.69 -3.62 -2.93
CA GLY A 295 -3.45 -3.60 -3.71
C GLY A 295 -3.64 -3.12 -5.16
N ARG A 296 -4.75 -2.44 -5.46
CA ARG A 296 -5.13 -2.11 -6.85
C ARG A 296 -4.23 -1.09 -7.53
N LEU A 297 -3.54 -0.24 -6.77
CA LEU A 297 -2.63 0.77 -7.34
C LEU A 297 -1.24 0.20 -7.67
N LEU A 298 -0.75 -0.79 -6.92
CA LEU A 298 0.55 -1.44 -7.12
C LEU A 298 0.35 -2.92 -7.40
N ASN A 299 -0.04 -3.24 -8.63
CA ASN A 299 -0.15 -4.62 -9.09
C ASN A 299 0.61 -4.84 -10.41
N PRO A 300 0.98 -6.08 -10.75
CA PRO A 300 1.71 -6.37 -11.99
C PRO A 300 1.01 -5.86 -13.26
N SER A 301 -0.32 -5.82 -13.29
CA SER A 301 -1.10 -5.32 -14.43
C SER A 301 -0.94 -3.79 -14.62
N THR A 302 -0.97 -3.01 -13.54
CA THR A 302 -0.74 -1.57 -13.56
C THR A 302 0.69 -1.26 -14.00
N PHE A 303 1.68 -2.03 -13.51
CA PHE A 303 3.05 -1.94 -14.00
C PHE A 303 3.17 -2.28 -15.49
N ALA A 304 2.50 -3.33 -15.96
CA ALA A 304 2.45 -3.68 -17.39
C ALA A 304 1.82 -2.56 -18.23
N GLY A 305 0.79 -1.88 -17.72
CA GLY A 305 0.20 -0.70 -18.35
C GLY A 305 1.19 0.46 -18.49
N TRP A 306 1.94 0.77 -17.44
CA TRP A 306 2.99 1.80 -17.48
C TRP A 306 4.16 1.42 -18.40
N PHE A 307 4.55 0.15 -18.40
CA PHE A 307 5.54 -0.41 -19.33
C PHE A 307 5.07 -0.24 -20.78
N GLY A 308 3.85 -0.68 -21.10
CA GLY A 308 3.26 -0.53 -22.43
C GLY A 308 3.17 0.93 -22.87
N ARG A 309 2.80 1.85 -21.97
CA ARG A 309 2.80 3.30 -22.23
C ARG A 309 4.21 3.81 -22.55
N SER A 310 5.24 3.36 -21.83
CA SER A 310 6.63 3.77 -22.09
C SER A 310 7.13 3.29 -23.45
N LEU A 311 6.80 2.05 -23.83
CA LEU A 311 7.13 1.49 -25.14
C LEU A 311 6.40 2.24 -26.26
N TYR A 312 5.10 2.50 -26.09
CA TYR A 312 4.31 3.27 -27.05
C TYR A 312 4.89 4.68 -27.27
N HIS A 313 5.15 5.42 -26.18
CA HIS A 313 5.76 6.75 -26.30
C HIS A 313 7.17 6.70 -26.91
N ALA A 314 7.97 5.67 -26.60
CA ALA A 314 9.29 5.50 -27.21
C ALA A 314 9.19 5.31 -28.72
N ILE A 315 8.27 4.46 -29.18
CA ILE A 315 8.00 4.25 -30.61
C ILE A 315 7.55 5.55 -31.28
N VAL A 316 6.63 6.30 -30.67
CA VAL A 316 6.15 7.58 -31.20
C VAL A 316 7.28 8.59 -31.34
N VAL A 317 8.06 8.82 -30.27
CA VAL A 317 9.19 9.74 -30.29
C VAL A 317 10.21 9.31 -31.34
N PHE A 318 10.59 8.04 -31.33
CA PHE A 318 11.62 7.50 -32.22
C PHE A 318 11.23 7.58 -33.69
N LEU A 319 10.05 7.08 -34.05
CA LEU A 319 9.59 7.07 -35.44
C LEU A 319 9.41 8.48 -35.98
N ILE A 320 8.76 9.38 -35.23
CA ILE A 320 8.56 10.76 -35.70
C ILE A 320 9.89 11.47 -35.83
N THR A 321 10.82 11.30 -34.88
CA THR A 321 12.13 11.94 -34.93
C THR A 321 12.97 11.45 -36.12
N ILE A 322 13.02 10.14 -36.38
CA ILE A 322 13.72 9.58 -37.54
C ILE A 322 13.08 10.03 -38.85
N HIS A 323 11.76 9.95 -39.00
CA HIS A 323 11.14 10.31 -40.27
C HIS A 323 11.25 11.80 -40.58
N ALA A 324 11.25 12.65 -39.55
CA ALA A 324 11.39 14.09 -39.72
C ALA A 324 12.83 14.53 -40.06
N TYR A 325 13.86 13.86 -39.50
CA TYR A 325 15.24 14.36 -39.55
C TYR A 325 16.25 13.41 -40.24
N ALA A 326 15.93 12.15 -40.53
CA ALA A 326 16.89 11.19 -41.08
C ALA A 326 17.21 11.39 -42.58
N ASN A 327 16.30 12.00 -43.34
CA ASN A 327 16.49 12.24 -44.78
C ASN A 327 17.16 13.59 -45.07
N GLU A 328 17.15 14.51 -44.11
CA GLU A 328 17.92 15.75 -44.19
C GLU A 328 19.37 15.45 -43.76
N LYS A 329 20.34 16.31 -44.15
CA LYS A 329 21.73 16.23 -43.67
C LYS A 329 21.81 16.68 -42.19
N SER A 330 21.02 16.05 -41.33
CA SER A 330 20.93 16.35 -39.91
C SER A 330 22.08 15.66 -39.18
N GLU A 331 22.68 16.37 -38.24
CA GLU A 331 23.70 15.81 -37.36
C GLU A 331 23.06 14.84 -36.36
N MET A 332 23.80 13.83 -35.91
CA MET A 332 23.29 12.86 -34.91
C MET A 332 22.88 13.56 -33.61
N GLU A 333 23.60 14.63 -33.25
CA GLU A 333 23.36 15.46 -32.10
C GLU A 333 22.05 16.28 -32.22
N GLU A 334 21.67 16.69 -33.43
CA GLU A 334 20.36 17.33 -33.68
C GLU A 334 19.23 16.32 -33.47
N LEU A 335 19.36 15.12 -34.05
CA LEU A 335 18.41 14.02 -33.87
C LEU A 335 18.24 13.67 -32.39
N SER A 336 19.35 13.60 -31.65
CA SER A 336 19.40 13.37 -30.21
C SER A 336 18.60 14.41 -29.42
N MET A 337 18.80 15.70 -29.73
CA MET A 337 18.11 16.79 -29.03
C MET A 337 16.63 16.89 -29.37
N VAL A 338 16.23 16.55 -30.60
CA VAL A 338 14.83 16.43 -30.99
C VAL A 338 14.16 15.31 -30.18
N ALA A 339 14.76 14.12 -30.13
CA ALA A 339 14.23 12.99 -29.37
C ALA A 339 14.16 13.28 -27.86
N LEU A 340 15.19 13.95 -27.31
CA LEU A 340 15.22 14.38 -25.91
C LEU A 340 14.13 15.41 -25.62
N SER A 341 14.00 16.42 -26.46
CA SER A 341 12.94 17.44 -26.34
C SER A 341 11.56 16.80 -26.38
N GLY A 342 11.29 15.92 -27.36
CA GLY A 342 10.02 15.21 -27.47
C GLY A 342 9.70 14.37 -26.23
N SER A 343 10.73 13.74 -25.64
CA SER A 343 10.60 13.00 -24.39
C SER A 343 10.20 13.91 -23.22
N ILE A 344 10.83 15.09 -23.08
CA ILE A 344 10.53 16.07 -22.03
C ILE A 344 9.12 16.65 -22.18
N TRP A 345 8.69 16.97 -23.41
CA TRP A 345 7.31 17.40 -23.69
C TRP A 345 6.31 16.35 -23.22
N LEU A 346 6.46 15.10 -23.66
CA LEU A 346 5.57 14.02 -23.26
C LEU A 346 5.52 13.84 -21.74
N GLN A 347 6.65 13.93 -21.05
CA GLN A 347 6.68 13.81 -19.60
C GLN A 347 5.98 14.96 -18.89
N ALA A 348 6.18 16.20 -19.33
CA ALA A 348 5.47 17.35 -18.77
C ALA A 348 3.95 17.15 -18.86
N PHE A 349 3.45 16.68 -20.02
CA PHE A 349 2.02 16.39 -20.20
C PHE A 349 1.56 15.14 -19.44
N VAL A 350 2.35 14.07 -19.39
CA VAL A 350 2.03 12.85 -18.63
C VAL A 350 1.88 13.18 -17.16
N VAL A 351 2.85 13.87 -16.56
CA VAL A 351 2.79 14.25 -15.14
C VAL A 351 1.58 15.15 -14.92
N THR A 352 1.41 16.20 -15.73
CA THR A 352 0.25 17.11 -15.62
C THR A 352 -1.09 16.36 -15.68
N LEU A 353 -1.22 15.35 -16.56
CA LEU A 353 -2.44 14.57 -16.73
C LEU A 353 -2.75 13.62 -15.56
N GLU A 354 -1.71 13.13 -14.88
CA GLU A 354 -1.87 12.19 -13.76
C GLU A 354 -1.98 12.87 -12.40
N MET A 355 -1.47 14.10 -12.26
CA MET A 355 -1.62 14.88 -11.04
C MET A 355 -3.10 15.16 -10.75
N SER A 356 -3.51 14.89 -9.51
CA SER A 356 -4.89 15.11 -9.07
C SER A 356 -5.12 16.53 -8.57
N SER A 357 -4.05 17.17 -8.08
CA SER A 357 -4.06 18.53 -7.53
C SER A 357 -2.97 19.40 -8.17
N PHE A 358 -3.25 20.71 -8.27
CA PHE A 358 -2.31 21.71 -8.77
C PHE A 358 -2.06 22.78 -7.72
N THR A 359 -0.98 22.61 -6.96
CA THR A 359 -0.41 23.66 -6.12
C THR A 359 0.57 24.51 -6.94
N PHE A 360 0.84 25.73 -6.47
CA PHE A 360 1.82 26.61 -7.12
C PHE A 360 3.20 25.95 -7.26
N LEU A 361 3.65 25.21 -6.24
CA LEU A 361 4.92 24.48 -6.27
C LEU A 361 4.94 23.37 -7.33
N GLN A 362 3.85 22.61 -7.49
CA GLN A 362 3.74 21.59 -8.53
C GLN A 362 3.73 22.22 -9.92
N PHE A 363 2.99 23.31 -10.10
CA PHE A 363 2.97 24.05 -11.37
C PHE A 363 4.36 24.55 -11.74
N LEU A 364 5.06 25.19 -10.80
CA LEU A 364 6.42 25.69 -10.99
C LEU A 364 7.41 24.55 -11.27
N ALA A 365 7.30 23.43 -10.57
CA ALA A 365 8.20 22.30 -10.77
C ALA A 365 7.97 21.55 -12.09
N ILE A 366 6.75 21.53 -12.63
CA ILE A 366 6.47 20.91 -13.93
C ILE A 366 6.83 21.88 -15.06
N TRP A 367 6.17 23.04 -15.10
CA TRP A 367 6.28 23.99 -16.21
C TRP A 367 7.51 24.88 -16.12
N GLY A 368 7.94 25.25 -14.91
CA GLY A 368 9.20 25.97 -14.72
C GLY A 368 10.40 25.10 -15.07
N ASN A 369 10.37 23.80 -14.75
CA ASN A 369 11.41 22.87 -15.18
C ASN A 369 11.39 22.61 -16.70
N PHE A 370 10.20 22.57 -17.31
CA PHE A 370 10.06 22.54 -18.77
C PHE A 370 10.67 23.77 -19.45
N ALA A 371 10.43 24.98 -18.91
CA ALA A 371 11.08 26.20 -19.40
C ALA A 371 12.60 26.18 -19.13
N ALA A 372 13.01 25.69 -17.95
CA ALA A 372 14.42 25.57 -17.58
C ALA A 372 15.18 24.63 -18.52
N PHE A 373 14.56 23.55 -19.02
CA PHE A 373 15.15 22.69 -20.04
C PHE A 373 15.60 23.49 -21.28
N TYR A 374 14.74 24.37 -21.80
CA TYR A 374 15.10 25.21 -22.94
C TYR A 374 16.19 26.23 -22.60
N VAL A 375 16.07 26.92 -21.46
CA VAL A 375 17.07 27.91 -21.02
C VAL A 375 18.45 27.26 -20.84
N ILE A 376 18.52 26.12 -20.14
CA ILE A 376 19.78 25.42 -19.88
C ILE A 376 20.42 24.95 -21.19
N ASN A 377 19.66 24.33 -22.09
CA ASN A 377 20.23 23.85 -23.35
C ASN A 377 20.60 24.99 -24.31
N LEU A 378 19.88 26.12 -24.29
CA LEU A 378 20.30 27.33 -25.00
C LEU A 378 21.62 27.87 -24.46
N CYS A 379 21.79 27.92 -23.14
CA CYS A 379 23.06 28.30 -22.51
C CYS A 379 24.18 27.33 -22.89
N ILE A 380 23.95 26.01 -22.85
CA ILE A 380 24.95 25.00 -23.25
C ILE A 380 25.33 25.18 -24.73
N SER A 381 24.39 25.49 -25.62
CA SER A 381 24.68 25.74 -27.03
C SER A 381 25.53 26.99 -27.29
N THR A 382 25.74 27.88 -26.32
CA THR A 382 26.70 28.99 -26.43
C THR A 382 28.15 28.58 -26.18
N ILE A 383 28.38 27.41 -25.58
CA ILE A 383 29.70 26.96 -25.14
C ILE A 383 30.34 26.13 -26.27
N PRO A 384 31.41 26.61 -26.94
CA PRO A 384 32.02 25.90 -28.08
C PRO A 384 32.71 24.59 -27.70
N THR A 385 33.11 24.45 -26.43
CA THR A 385 33.76 23.22 -25.91
C THR A 385 32.76 22.11 -25.59
N ALA A 386 31.46 22.42 -25.53
CA ALA A 386 30.43 21.41 -25.41
C ALA A 386 30.12 20.85 -26.81
N GLY A 387 30.09 19.53 -26.98
CA GLY A 387 29.71 18.86 -28.23
C GLY A 387 28.26 19.13 -28.71
N MET A 388 27.57 20.09 -28.09
CA MET A 388 26.21 20.56 -28.38
C MET A 388 26.17 22.01 -28.91
N TYR A 389 27.30 22.49 -29.44
CA TYR A 389 27.46 23.89 -29.88
C TYR A 389 26.46 24.26 -30.97
N THR A 390 25.74 25.38 -30.81
CA THR A 390 24.70 25.93 -31.71
C THR A 390 23.46 25.08 -31.98
N ILE A 391 23.43 23.79 -31.60
CA ILE A 391 22.35 22.86 -31.97
C ILE A 391 20.98 23.31 -31.48
N MET A 392 20.83 23.69 -30.20
CA MET A 392 19.54 24.14 -29.68
C MET A 392 19.09 25.47 -30.31
N PHE A 393 20.03 26.36 -30.61
CA PHE A 393 19.73 27.64 -31.28
C PHE A 393 19.22 27.43 -32.71
N ARG A 394 19.85 26.50 -33.46
CA ARG A 394 19.41 26.11 -34.81
C ARG A 394 17.99 25.51 -34.76
N LEU A 395 17.76 24.54 -33.87
CA LEU A 395 16.47 23.86 -33.74
C LEU A 395 15.34 24.82 -33.36
N CYS A 396 15.53 25.68 -32.36
CA CYS A 396 14.47 26.62 -31.95
C CYS A 396 14.09 27.63 -33.03
N ARG A 397 15.00 27.93 -33.98
CA ARG A 397 14.74 28.84 -35.10
C ARG A 397 14.01 28.16 -36.27
N GLN A 398 14.09 26.84 -36.36
CA GLN A 398 13.44 26.07 -37.41
C GLN A 398 11.96 25.81 -37.07
N PRO A 399 11.01 26.15 -37.98
CA PRO A 399 9.60 25.81 -37.78
C PRO A 399 9.33 24.31 -37.72
N SER A 400 10.13 23.51 -38.44
CA SER A 400 10.02 22.04 -38.47
C SER A 400 10.17 21.42 -37.09
N TYR A 401 11.03 21.98 -36.23
CA TYR A 401 11.23 21.52 -34.86
C TYR A 401 9.94 21.64 -34.03
N TRP A 402 9.30 22.81 -34.06
CA TRP A 402 8.07 23.04 -33.29
C TRP A 402 6.90 22.19 -33.78
N ILE A 403 6.77 22.03 -35.10
CA ILE A 403 5.77 21.13 -35.69
C ILE A 403 6.03 19.69 -35.23
N THR A 404 7.29 19.26 -35.23
CA THR A 404 7.69 17.92 -34.76
C THR A 404 7.35 17.73 -33.27
N MET A 405 7.63 18.71 -32.42
CA MET A 405 7.30 18.65 -30.99
C MET A 405 5.79 18.56 -30.74
N LEU A 406 5.00 19.36 -31.46
CA LEU A 406 3.55 19.33 -31.40
C LEU A 406 2.98 18.00 -31.90
N LEU A 407 3.56 17.44 -32.98
CA LEU A 407 3.16 16.15 -33.51
C LEU A 407 3.46 15.02 -32.53
N ILE A 408 4.68 14.97 -31.96
CA ILE A 408 5.06 13.99 -30.92
C ILE A 408 4.09 14.08 -29.74
N SER A 409 3.79 15.30 -29.27
CA SER A 409 2.92 15.51 -28.11
C SER A 409 1.47 15.14 -28.41
N GLY A 410 0.95 15.53 -29.58
CA GLY A 410 -0.42 15.22 -30.00
C GLY A 410 -0.63 13.72 -30.23
N VAL A 411 0.26 13.07 -30.97
CA VAL A 411 0.19 11.63 -31.23
C VAL A 411 0.43 10.85 -29.94
N GLY A 412 1.43 11.20 -29.14
CA GLY A 412 1.73 10.48 -27.90
C GLY A 412 0.65 10.63 -26.83
N MET A 413 0.10 11.83 -26.63
CA MET A 413 -0.91 12.06 -25.59
C MET A 413 -2.34 11.71 -26.02
N GLY A 414 -2.67 11.81 -27.32
CA GLY A 414 -4.02 11.65 -27.84
C GLY A 414 -4.70 10.35 -27.42
N PRO A 415 -4.14 9.16 -27.74
CA PRO A 415 -4.73 7.88 -27.34
C PRO A 415 -4.82 7.70 -25.83
N VAL A 416 -3.84 8.22 -25.08
CA VAL A 416 -3.84 8.11 -23.62
C VAL A 416 -4.98 8.94 -23.00
N LEU A 417 -5.18 10.16 -23.49
CA LEU A 417 -6.31 11.01 -23.11
C LEU A 417 -7.65 10.36 -23.45
N ALA A 418 -7.78 9.81 -24.66
CA ALA A 418 -9.00 9.14 -25.10
C ALA A 418 -9.34 7.92 -24.22
N LEU A 419 -8.34 7.06 -23.93
CA LEU A 419 -8.52 5.90 -23.06
C LEU A 419 -8.87 6.29 -21.63
N LYS A 420 -8.22 7.33 -21.07
CA LYS A 420 -8.52 7.82 -19.72
C LYS A 420 -9.93 8.41 -19.64
N TYR A 421 -10.34 9.18 -20.66
CA TYR A 421 -11.68 9.74 -20.76
C TYR A 421 -12.76 8.65 -20.90
N PHE A 422 -12.51 7.64 -21.74
CA PHE A 422 -13.42 6.51 -21.92
C PHE A 422 -13.60 5.73 -20.61
N ARG A 423 -12.50 5.41 -19.91
CA ARG A 423 -12.56 4.75 -18.60
C ARG A 423 -13.29 5.60 -17.57
N TYR A 424 -13.01 6.90 -17.52
CA TYR A 424 -13.67 7.81 -16.59
C TYR A 424 -15.20 7.87 -16.82
N THR A 425 -15.64 7.82 -18.08
CA THR A 425 -17.05 7.98 -18.46
C THR A 425 -17.85 6.69 -18.31
N TYR A 426 -17.31 5.56 -18.79
CA TYR A 426 -18.04 4.29 -18.84
C TYR A 426 -17.74 3.34 -17.68
N SER A 427 -16.63 3.53 -16.96
CA SER A 427 -16.19 2.69 -15.84
C SER A 427 -15.53 3.53 -14.73
N PRO A 428 -16.27 4.48 -14.11
CA PRO A 428 -15.72 5.35 -13.09
C PRO A 428 -15.30 4.55 -11.85
N SER A 429 -14.09 4.83 -11.35
CA SER A 429 -13.65 4.28 -10.06
C SER A 429 -14.38 4.96 -8.90
N ALA A 430 -14.43 4.31 -7.73
CA ALA A 430 -14.95 4.93 -6.51
C ALA A 430 -14.27 6.28 -6.20
N ILE A 431 -12.98 6.41 -6.52
CA ILE A 431 -12.22 7.66 -6.37
C ILE A 431 -12.76 8.72 -7.34
N ASN A 432 -13.02 8.36 -8.60
CA ASN A 432 -13.56 9.29 -9.60
C ASN A 432 -14.96 9.79 -9.19
N ILE A 433 -15.79 8.91 -8.63
CA ILE A 433 -17.12 9.27 -8.12
C ILE A 433 -17.01 10.28 -6.98
N LEU A 434 -16.11 10.03 -6.02
CA LEU A 434 -15.86 10.95 -4.91
C LEU A 434 -15.27 12.28 -5.38
N GLN A 435 -14.33 12.27 -6.32
CA GLN A 435 -13.77 13.49 -6.93
C GLN A 435 -14.85 14.30 -7.67
N LYS A 436 -15.75 13.63 -8.39
CA LYS A 436 -16.89 14.28 -9.03
C LYS A 436 -17.84 14.87 -8.00
N ALA A 437 -18.07 14.18 -6.88
CA ALA A 437 -18.86 14.70 -5.76
C ALA A 437 -18.22 15.95 -5.13
N GLU A 438 -16.90 15.95 -4.90
CA GLU A 438 -16.17 17.13 -4.39
C GLU A 438 -16.23 18.33 -5.33
N ARG A 439 -16.17 18.10 -6.65
CA ARG A 439 -16.21 19.17 -7.66
C ARG A 439 -17.61 19.71 -7.92
N SER A 440 -18.63 18.86 -7.78
CA SER A 440 -20.04 19.24 -8.03
C SER A 440 -20.73 19.86 -6.82
N ARG A 441 -20.17 19.74 -5.60
CA ARG A 441 -20.78 20.25 -4.37
C ARG A 441 -19.78 21.07 -3.53
N GLY A 442 -20.16 22.31 -3.21
CA GLY A 442 -19.69 23.02 -2.02
C GLY A 442 -20.11 22.29 -0.72
N PRO A 443 -19.70 22.75 0.48
CA PRO A 443 -19.64 21.93 1.68
C PRO A 443 -21.03 21.57 2.25
N MET A 444 -21.57 20.40 1.87
CA MET A 444 -22.39 19.48 2.69
C MET A 444 -23.06 18.46 1.76
N TYR A 445 -22.86 17.16 2.01
CA TYR A 445 -23.95 16.25 2.42
C TYR A 445 -23.42 14.84 2.71
N THR A 446 -23.97 14.26 3.77
CA THR A 446 -23.75 12.92 4.31
C THR A 446 -24.27 11.83 3.36
N LEU A 447 -23.58 10.69 3.38
CA LEU A 447 -23.65 9.57 2.45
C LEU A 447 -24.92 8.70 2.51
N VAL A 448 -26.12 9.28 2.66
CA VAL A 448 -27.35 8.47 2.72
C VAL A 448 -27.74 7.88 1.34
N ASN A 449 -27.22 8.43 0.25
CA ASN A 449 -27.54 7.96 -1.12
C ASN A 449 -26.46 7.09 -1.80
N LEU A 450 -25.27 6.92 -1.20
CA LEU A 450 -24.26 6.00 -1.78
C LEU A 450 -24.55 4.55 -1.37
N GLU A 451 -25.13 4.32 -0.19
CA GLU A 451 -25.52 2.97 0.24
C GLU A 451 -26.57 2.36 -0.71
N SER A 452 -27.47 3.18 -1.29
CA SER A 452 -28.42 2.71 -2.31
C SER A 452 -27.77 2.39 -3.66
N GLN A 453 -26.71 3.11 -4.04
CA GLN A 453 -25.99 2.86 -5.30
C GLN A 453 -25.03 1.67 -5.16
N LEU A 454 -24.31 1.55 -4.04
CA LEU A 454 -23.44 0.41 -3.75
C LEU A 454 -24.23 -0.89 -3.50
N ARG A 455 -25.39 -0.83 -2.85
CA ARG A 455 -26.30 -1.99 -2.75
C ARG A 455 -26.90 -2.38 -4.10
N SER A 456 -27.12 -1.44 -5.01
CA SER A 456 -27.61 -1.77 -6.36
C SER A 456 -26.57 -2.51 -7.20
N GLU A 457 -25.27 -2.24 -7.00
CA GLU A 457 -24.18 -3.00 -7.64
C GLU A 457 -23.94 -4.37 -6.96
N GLN A 458 -24.12 -4.47 -5.65
CA GLN A 458 -24.11 -5.77 -4.95
C GLN A 458 -25.29 -6.66 -5.36
N GLY A 459 -26.50 -6.09 -5.53
CA GLY A 459 -27.71 -6.83 -5.88
C GLY A 459 -27.70 -7.50 -7.26
N ASN A 460 -26.94 -6.96 -8.22
CA ASN A 460 -26.81 -7.57 -9.55
C ASN A 460 -25.64 -8.56 -9.67
N SER A 461 -24.80 -8.66 -8.64
CA SER A 461 -23.63 -9.57 -8.60
C SER A 461 -23.86 -10.80 -7.70
N THR A 462 -24.89 -10.78 -6.85
CA THR A 462 -25.12 -11.80 -5.82
C THR A 462 -25.96 -13.00 -6.25
N ASN A 463 -26.55 -13.00 -7.45
CA ASN A 463 -27.37 -14.13 -7.91
C ASN A 463 -26.62 -15.22 -8.70
N SER A 464 -25.28 -15.19 -8.77
CA SER A 464 -24.51 -16.25 -9.44
C SER A 464 -23.35 -16.84 -8.64
N ILE A 465 -23.23 -16.57 -7.33
CA ILE A 465 -22.07 -17.03 -6.52
C ILE A 465 -22.46 -18.01 -5.40
N LEU A 466 -23.75 -18.24 -5.14
CA LEU A 466 -24.20 -19.24 -4.18
C LEU A 466 -24.55 -20.57 -4.87
N THR A 467 -23.52 -21.31 -5.32
CA THR A 467 -23.49 -22.79 -5.38
C THR A 467 -22.21 -23.28 -6.08
N ALA A 468 -21.10 -23.37 -5.35
CA ALA A 468 -20.04 -24.36 -5.63
C ALA A 468 -19.07 -24.49 -4.44
N PRO A 469 -18.63 -25.70 -4.06
CA PRO A 469 -17.79 -25.92 -2.90
C PRO A 469 -16.33 -25.54 -3.19
N VAL A 470 -15.67 -24.95 -2.19
CA VAL A 470 -14.24 -24.58 -2.23
C VAL A 470 -13.38 -25.85 -2.31
N LYS A 471 -12.70 -26.05 -3.44
CA LYS A 471 -11.58 -26.99 -3.58
C LYS A 471 -10.26 -26.23 -3.72
N ASN A 472 -9.27 -26.78 -3.04
CA ASN A 472 -7.86 -26.38 -2.97
C ASN A 472 -7.16 -26.01 -4.30
N LYS A 473 -6.16 -25.11 -4.15
CA LYS A 473 -4.95 -24.84 -4.96
C LYS A 473 -5.03 -23.97 -6.22
N ASN A 474 -4.11 -22.99 -6.22
CA ASN A 474 -3.38 -22.34 -7.33
C ASN A 474 -4.11 -22.07 -8.66
N SER A 475 -4.35 -20.79 -8.98
CA SER A 475 -4.15 -20.31 -10.37
C SER A 475 -4.05 -18.79 -10.47
N VAL A 476 -3.07 -18.38 -11.27
CA VAL A 476 -2.89 -17.12 -11.98
C VAL A 476 -4.22 -16.58 -12.54
N TYR A 477 -4.48 -15.29 -12.36
CA TYR A 477 -5.60 -14.57 -12.99
C TYR A 477 -5.18 -14.04 -14.37
N GLU A 478 -5.77 -14.59 -15.43
CA GLU A 478 -5.90 -13.94 -16.75
C GLU A 478 -7.31 -13.32 -16.86
N PRO A 479 -7.47 -12.15 -17.51
CA PRO A 479 -8.78 -11.51 -17.66
C PRO A 479 -9.54 -12.01 -18.90
N LEU A 480 -10.84 -12.21 -18.71
CA LEU A 480 -11.83 -12.57 -19.74
C LEU A 480 -11.96 -11.49 -20.83
N LEU A 481 -11.74 -11.86 -22.09
CA LEU A 481 -12.67 -11.70 -23.24
C LEU A 481 -11.96 -12.00 -24.59
N SER A 482 -12.29 -13.12 -25.24
CA SER A 482 -12.44 -13.24 -26.70
C SER A 482 -13.03 -14.59 -27.08
N ASP A 483 -14.16 -14.58 -27.81
CA ASP A 483 -14.85 -15.75 -28.33
C ASP A 483 -14.13 -16.42 -29.51
N SER A 484 -13.75 -17.70 -29.33
CA SER A 484 -13.80 -18.86 -30.28
C SER A 484 -13.02 -18.89 -31.63
N PRO A 485 -12.83 -20.07 -32.30
CA PRO A 485 -12.80 -21.47 -31.86
C PRO A 485 -11.58 -22.33 -32.37
N MET A 486 -11.44 -23.53 -31.80
CA MET A 486 -10.72 -24.73 -32.27
C MET A 486 -9.18 -24.74 -32.39
N ALA A 487 -8.51 -25.43 -31.44
CA ALA A 487 -7.48 -26.45 -31.76
C ALA A 487 -7.19 -27.33 -30.53
N SER A 488 -7.06 -28.63 -30.79
CA SER A 488 -6.94 -29.74 -29.86
C SER A 488 -5.71 -29.71 -28.94
N ARG A 489 -5.92 -30.00 -27.64
CA ARG A 489 -4.90 -30.38 -26.65
C ARG A 489 -4.19 -31.69 -27.05
N ARG A 490 -2.85 -31.71 -26.93
CA ARG A 490 -2.10 -32.89 -26.48
C ARG A 490 -1.18 -32.49 -25.32
N SER A 491 -1.30 -33.25 -24.25
CA SER A 491 -0.57 -33.15 -22.99
C SER A 491 0.88 -33.62 -23.14
N LEU A 492 1.83 -32.90 -22.53
CA LEU A 492 3.10 -33.50 -22.10
C LEU A 492 3.48 -33.00 -20.71
N ALA A 493 4.03 -33.94 -19.95
CA ALA A 493 4.24 -33.92 -18.52
C ALA A 493 5.47 -33.11 -18.08
N SER A 494 5.47 -32.84 -16.77
CA SER A 494 6.49 -32.28 -15.90
C SER A 494 7.96 -32.66 -16.21
N SER A 495 8.83 -31.64 -16.24
CA SER A 495 10.19 -31.73 -15.71
C SER A 495 10.65 -30.37 -15.19
N SER A 496 11.20 -30.39 -13.98
CA SER A 496 11.73 -29.25 -13.22
C SER A 496 13.08 -28.80 -13.81
N PHE A 497 13.24 -27.50 -14.05
CA PHE A 497 14.53 -26.88 -14.36
C PHE A 497 14.87 -25.85 -13.29
N ASP A 498 15.79 -26.22 -12.39
CA ASP A 498 16.51 -25.33 -11.48
C ASP A 498 17.64 -24.65 -12.26
N ILE A 499 17.53 -23.34 -12.49
CA ILE A 499 18.63 -22.49 -12.93
C ILE A 499 18.60 -21.23 -12.08
N PHE A 500 19.75 -20.94 -11.44
CA PHE A 500 20.15 -19.78 -10.63
C PHE A 500 20.44 -20.06 -9.15
N GLN A 501 21.63 -20.61 -8.89
CA GLN A 501 22.43 -20.31 -7.69
C GLN A 501 23.36 -19.13 -8.00
N PRO A 502 23.47 -18.09 -7.15
CA PRO A 502 24.57 -17.15 -7.22
C PRO A 502 25.81 -17.68 -6.48
N ALA A 503 26.95 -17.35 -7.07
CA ALA A 503 28.30 -17.82 -6.78
C ALA A 503 28.83 -17.47 -5.38
N GLN A 504 29.70 -18.36 -4.91
CA GLN A 504 30.56 -18.24 -3.73
C GLN A 504 31.43 -16.97 -3.77
N SER A 505 31.34 -16.15 -2.73
CA SER A 505 32.36 -15.13 -2.43
C SER A 505 33.41 -15.70 -1.47
N ARG A 506 34.64 -15.82 -1.96
CA ARG A 506 35.87 -16.13 -1.21
C ARG A 506 36.11 -15.11 -0.09
N VAL A 507 36.44 -15.57 1.10
CA VAL A 507 37.07 -14.78 2.17
C VAL A 507 38.46 -15.37 2.42
N PRO A 508 39.54 -14.55 2.53
CA PRO A 508 40.90 -15.04 2.69
C PRO A 508 41.25 -15.39 4.14
N ALA A 509 42.20 -16.29 4.28
CA ALA A 509 42.75 -16.82 5.52
C ALA A 509 43.42 -15.76 6.40
N ALA A 510 43.21 -15.86 7.72
CA ALA A 510 44.02 -15.22 8.74
C ALA A 510 44.43 -16.26 9.81
N TYR A 511 45.73 -16.31 10.06
CA TYR A 511 46.46 -17.20 10.97
C TYR A 511 46.07 -17.03 12.47
N PRO A 512 46.30 -18.05 13.32
CA PRO A 512 46.06 -17.97 14.76
C PRO A 512 47.25 -17.37 15.51
N ARG A 513 46.99 -16.53 16.53
CA ARG A 513 47.98 -16.13 17.55
C ARG A 513 47.73 -16.92 18.84
N ASN A 514 48.77 -17.66 19.23
CA ASN A 514 48.99 -18.24 20.56
C ASN A 514 48.92 -17.21 21.69
N ILE A 515 48.46 -17.64 22.86
CA ILE A 515 48.99 -17.38 24.23
C ILE A 515 48.23 -18.37 25.15
N LYS A 516 48.81 -19.52 25.49
CA LYS A 516 49.56 -19.87 26.73
C LYS A 516 48.77 -19.71 28.04
N THR A 517 48.62 -20.86 28.71
CA THR A 517 48.28 -21.06 30.12
C THR A 517 49.38 -20.58 31.07
N SER A 518 48.99 -19.81 32.09
CA SER A 518 49.47 -19.87 33.48
C SER A 518 48.46 -19.17 34.37
#